data_AF-A0A820BZB1-F1
#
_entry.id   AF-A0A820BZB1-F1
#
_cell.length_a   1.000
_cell.length_b   1.000
_cell.length_c   1.000
_cell.angle_alpha   90.00
_cell.angle_beta   90.00
_cell.angle_gamma   90.00
#
_symmetry.space_group_name_H-M   'P 1'
#
loop_
_entity.id
_entity.type
_entity.pdbx_description
1 polymer ?
#
loop_
_entity_poly.entity_id
_entity_poly.type
_entity_poly.pdbx_seq_one_letter_code
_entity_poly.pdbx_strand_id
1 'polypeptide(L)'
;MSTKQELQLKLKTFGYDLNPYTSKETLINLLCLHSKAVEKGINVPKMNDHELRCCLNEYNITAGPVISHTRAIYQRKLLEAVTNENSEGADDEVESNDDEFHTPPISGEGIVTRSGKTLFFNTQ
;
A
#
# COMPACT_ATOMS: atom_id res chain seq x y z
N MET A 1 -7.21 28.53 18.64
CA MET A 1 -6.87 27.58 17.56
C MET A 1 -6.93 26.18 18.13
N SER A 2 -7.60 25.22 17.47
CA SER A 2 -7.60 23.83 17.94
C SER A 2 -6.22 23.22 17.76
N THR A 3 -5.71 22.45 18.74
CA THR A 3 -4.41 21.76 18.64
C THR A 3 -4.27 20.91 17.37
N LYS A 4 -5.38 20.36 16.87
CA LYS A 4 -5.42 19.63 15.59
C LYS A 4 -5.14 20.56 14.39
N GLN A 5 -5.74 21.75 14.35
CA GLN A 5 -5.57 22.70 13.25
C GLN A 5 -4.14 23.22 13.16
N GLU A 6 -3.50 23.46 14.31
CA GLU A 6 -2.10 23.88 14.35
C GLU A 6 -1.17 22.82 13.78
N LEU A 7 -1.39 21.54 14.13
CA LEU A 7 -0.62 20.42 13.58
C LEU A 7 -0.82 20.28 12.06
N GLN A 8 -2.06 20.40 11.58
CA GLN A 8 -2.35 20.38 10.13
C GLN A 8 -1.64 21.52 9.41
N LEU A 9 -1.65 22.73 9.98
CA LEU A 9 -0.98 23.88 9.39
C LEU A 9 0.54 23.66 9.31
N LYS A 10 1.16 23.19 10.40
CA LYS A 10 2.59 22.86 10.44
C LYS A 10 2.97 21.83 9.38
N LEU A 11 2.24 20.72 9.28
CA LEU A 11 2.52 19.70 8.27
C LEU A 11 2.29 20.19 6.84
N LYS A 12 1.29 21.05 6.63
CA LYS A 12 1.08 21.70 5.35
C LYS A 12 2.26 22.61 4.96
N THR A 13 2.86 23.33 5.93
CA THR A 13 4.07 24.13 5.65
C THR A 13 5.29 23.28 5.27
N PHE A 14 5.35 22.02 5.72
CA PHE A 14 6.39 21.09 5.30
C PHE A 14 6.14 20.49 3.90
N GLY A 15 4.95 20.66 3.34
CA GLY A 15 4.58 20.17 2.01
C GLY A 15 3.76 18.88 2.01
N TYR A 16 3.23 18.44 3.15
CA TYR A 16 2.32 17.31 3.20
C TYR A 16 0.90 17.72 2.80
N ASP A 17 0.33 17.01 1.83
CA ASP A 17 -1.07 17.14 1.47
C ASP A 17 -1.91 16.13 2.26
N LEU A 18 -2.48 16.60 3.37
CA LEU A 18 -3.16 15.75 4.35
C LEU A 18 -4.67 15.84 4.20
N ASN A 19 -5.34 14.69 4.32
CA ASN A 19 -6.79 14.62 4.38
C ASN A 19 -7.32 15.41 5.60
N PRO A 20 -8.35 16.28 5.46
CA PRO A 20 -8.94 17.01 6.59
C PRO A 20 -9.45 16.10 7.73
N TYR A 21 -9.81 14.86 7.42
CA TYR A 21 -10.29 13.86 8.36
C TYR A 21 -9.18 13.11 9.10
N THR A 22 -7.90 13.43 8.85
CA THR A 22 -6.76 12.82 9.55
C THR A 22 -6.88 13.03 11.07
N SER A 23 -6.69 11.95 11.85
CA SER A 23 -6.72 11.99 13.31
C SER A 23 -5.58 12.83 13.88
N LYS A 24 -5.81 13.45 15.04
CA LYS A 24 -4.79 14.21 15.77
C LYS A 24 -3.56 13.35 16.06
N GLU A 25 -3.77 12.09 16.44
CA GLU A 25 -2.69 11.14 16.73
C GLU A 25 -1.81 10.89 15.50
N THR A 26 -2.43 10.67 14.35
CA THR A 26 -1.70 10.50 13.08
C THR A 26 -0.87 11.73 12.72
N LEU A 27 -1.39 12.94 12.97
CA LEU A 27 -0.64 14.19 12.75
C LEU A 27 0.58 14.30 13.69
N ILE A 28 0.43 13.92 14.95
CA ILE A 28 1.54 13.92 15.92
C ILE A 28 2.61 12.90 15.49
N ASN A 29 2.19 11.69 15.12
CA ASN A 29 3.11 10.64 14.66
C ASN A 29 3.86 11.09 13.40
N LEU A 30 3.16 11.65 12.40
CA LEU A 30 3.79 12.12 11.18
C LEU A 30 4.81 13.25 11.45
N LEU A 31 4.48 14.18 12.34
CA LEU A 31 5.39 15.25 12.73
C LEU A 31 6.64 14.71 13.43
N CYS A 32 6.47 13.73 14.32
CA CYS A 32 7.59 13.08 15.01
C CYS A 32 8.50 12.34 14.03
N LEU A 33 7.91 11.57 13.11
CA LEU A 33 8.66 10.85 12.08
C LEU A 33 9.41 11.81 11.16
N HIS A 34 8.77 12.92 10.76
CA HIS A 34 9.39 13.92 9.91
C HIS A 34 10.63 14.56 10.58
N SER A 35 10.54 14.94 11.85
CA SER A 35 11.69 15.51 12.58
C SER A 35 12.88 14.54 12.59
N LYS A 36 12.63 13.26 12.87
CA LYS A 36 13.69 12.23 12.86
C LYS A 36 14.30 11.99 11.47
N ALA A 37 13.49 12.03 10.41
CA ALA A 37 13.99 11.91 9.05
C ALA A 37 14.85 13.12 8.64
N VAL A 38 14.45 14.33 9.07
CA VAL A 38 15.22 15.57 8.84
C VAL A 38 16.56 15.55 9.58
N GLU A 39 16.61 15.00 10.80
CA GLU A 39 17.88 14.78 11.52
C GLU A 39 18.86 13.89 10.74
N LYS A 40 18.33 12.96 9.94
CA LYS A 40 19.12 12.09 9.04
C LYS A 40 19.40 12.71 7.68
N GLY A 41 18.98 13.97 7.47
CA GLY A 41 19.16 14.69 6.21
C GLY A 41 18.18 14.31 5.10
N ILE A 42 17.12 13.56 5.39
CA ILE A 42 16.16 13.08 4.40
C ILE A 42 14.89 13.94 4.44
N ASN A 43 14.61 14.64 3.33
CA ASN A 43 13.44 15.51 3.21
C ASN A 43 12.36 14.93 2.28
N VAL A 44 11.62 13.96 2.82
CA VAL A 44 10.58 13.20 2.12
C VAL A 44 9.51 14.04 1.38
N PRO A 45 8.93 15.12 1.94
CA PRO A 45 7.87 15.87 1.25
C PRO A 45 8.38 16.66 0.04
N LYS A 46 9.69 16.95 -0.04
CA LYS A 46 10.30 17.69 -1.16
C LYS A 46 10.85 16.79 -2.27
N MET A 47 10.97 15.48 -2.01
CA MET A 47 11.48 14.53 -3.00
C MET A 47 10.50 14.38 -4.17
N ASN A 48 11.03 14.33 -5.38
CA ASN A 48 10.25 14.03 -6.58
C ASN A 48 9.86 12.53 -6.62
N ASP A 49 8.92 12.15 -7.49
CA ASP A 49 8.42 10.77 -7.57
C ASP A 49 9.54 9.75 -7.87
N HIS A 50 10.49 10.14 -8.73
CA HIS A 50 11.66 9.32 -9.04
C HIS A 50 12.58 9.15 -7.82
N GLU A 51 12.89 10.23 -7.11
CA GLU A 51 13.74 10.21 -5.92
C GLU A 51 13.11 9.41 -4.79
N LEU A 52 11.80 9.60 -4.58
CA LEU A 52 11.02 8.84 -3.62
C LEU A 52 11.08 7.35 -3.91
N ARG A 53 10.95 6.95 -5.19
CA ARG A 53 11.06 5.55 -5.60
C ARG A 53 12.46 4.97 -5.39
N CYS A 54 13.51 5.74 -5.71
CA CYS A 54 14.89 5.34 -5.45
C CYS A 54 15.12 5.09 -3.96
N CYS A 55 14.73 6.03 -3.10
CA CYS A 55 14.88 5.86 -1.67
C CYS A 55 14.06 4.68 -1.14
N LEU A 56 12.80 4.51 -1.56
CA LEU A 56 12.03 3.32 -1.15
C LEU A 56 12.76 2.02 -1.49
N ASN A 57 13.37 1.94 -2.67
CA ASN A 57 14.16 0.77 -3.08
C ASN A 57 15.44 0.59 -2.25
N GLU A 58 16.11 1.68 -1.85
CA GLU A 58 17.26 1.62 -0.93
C GLU A 58 16.88 1.02 0.43
N TYR A 59 15.64 1.26 0.89
CA TYR A 59 15.08 0.67 2.11
C TYR A 59 14.37 -0.67 1.85
N ASN A 60 14.55 -1.30 0.68
CA ASN A 60 13.90 -2.56 0.27
C ASN A 60 12.35 -2.53 0.31
N ILE A 61 11.75 -1.35 0.17
CA ILE A 61 10.29 -1.19 0.13
C ILE A 61 9.82 -1.32 -1.32
N THR A 62 9.12 -2.40 -1.63
CA THR A 62 8.50 -2.60 -2.94
C THR A 62 7.41 -1.55 -3.17
N ALA A 63 7.70 -0.62 -4.08
CA ALA A 63 6.76 0.41 -4.50
C ALA A 63 6.25 0.14 -5.92
N GLY A 64 4.93 0.13 -6.07
CA GLY A 64 4.24 0.16 -7.35
C GLY A 64 4.31 1.56 -7.99
N PRO A 65 3.34 1.93 -8.83
CA PRO A 65 3.33 3.26 -9.45
C PRO A 65 3.22 4.35 -8.38
N VAL A 66 4.19 5.28 -8.39
CA VAL A 66 4.15 6.49 -7.57
C VAL A 66 3.28 7.52 -8.28
N ILE A 67 2.04 7.64 -7.82
CA ILE A 67 1.01 8.51 -8.35
C ILE A 67 0.42 9.33 -7.19
N SER A 68 -0.27 10.43 -7.48
CA SER A 68 -0.64 11.42 -6.46
C SER A 68 -1.36 10.83 -5.23
N HIS A 69 -2.19 9.80 -5.42
CA HIS A 69 -2.89 9.14 -4.32
C HIS A 69 -2.05 8.11 -3.54
N THR A 70 -1.08 7.46 -4.19
CA THR A 70 -0.17 6.50 -3.53
C THR A 70 1.06 7.18 -2.93
N ARG A 71 1.43 8.36 -3.42
CA ARG A 71 2.61 9.12 -2.97
C ARG A 71 2.61 9.36 -1.47
N ALA A 72 1.48 9.78 -0.89
CA ALA A 72 1.37 10.01 0.55
C ALA A 72 1.62 8.74 1.38
N ILE A 73 1.18 7.57 0.86
CA ILE A 73 1.40 6.27 1.50
C ILE A 73 2.90 5.94 1.49
N TYR A 74 3.54 6.11 0.33
CA TYR A 74 4.97 5.85 0.18
C TYR A 74 5.85 6.80 0.98
N GLN A 75 5.50 8.08 1.04
CA GLN A 75 6.17 9.05 1.89
C GLN A 75 6.11 8.64 3.37
N ARG A 76 4.95 8.17 3.83
CA ARG A 76 4.80 7.66 5.20
C ARG A 76 5.64 6.40 5.43
N LYS A 77 5.58 5.43 4.52
CA LYS A 77 6.38 4.19 4.61
C LYS A 77 7.87 4.48 4.65
N LEU A 78 8.35 5.42 3.83
CA LEU A 78 9.75 5.83 3.84
C LEU A 78 10.13 6.49 5.17
N LEU A 79 9.30 7.40 5.69
CA LEU A 79 9.52 8.00 7.00
C LEU A 79 9.62 6.94 8.10
N GLU A 80 8.69 5.99 8.13
CA GLU A 80 8.70 4.90 9.10
C GLU A 80 10.00 4.09 9.01
N ALA A 81 10.39 3.65 7.82
CA ALA A 81 11.63 2.87 7.61
C ALA A 81 12.89 3.66 7.99
N VAL A 82 12.98 4.93 7.60
CA VAL A 82 14.09 5.82 7.97
C VAL A 82 14.19 5.97 9.49
N THR A 83 13.08 6.05 10.20
CA THR A 83 13.10 6.20 11.66
C THR A 83 13.33 4.91 12.43
N ASN A 84 13.09 3.76 11.81
CA ASN A 84 13.03 2.47 12.47
C ASN A 84 14.21 1.58 12.04
N GLU A 85 15.45 2.11 12.11
CA GLU A 85 16.73 1.51 11.67
C GLU A 85 17.10 0.14 12.28
N ASN A 86 16.14 -0.60 12.85
CA ASN A 86 16.36 -1.91 13.44
C ASN A 86 15.24 -2.92 13.17
N SER A 87 14.43 -2.76 12.12
CA SER A 87 13.52 -3.83 11.68
C SER A 87 13.87 -4.24 10.26
N GLU A 88 14.74 -5.23 10.16
CA GLU A 88 14.80 -6.13 9.01
C GLU A 88 13.37 -6.56 8.63
N GLY A 89 13.05 -6.51 7.33
CA GLY A 89 11.94 -7.24 6.70
C GLY A 89 10.57 -7.13 7.38
N ALA A 90 9.83 -6.06 7.11
CA ALA A 90 8.37 -6.19 7.08
C ALA A 90 8.00 -6.62 5.66
N ASP A 91 8.23 -7.90 5.38
CA ASP A 91 7.53 -8.64 4.35
C ASP A 91 6.05 -8.58 4.71
N ASP A 92 5.36 -7.52 4.28
CA ASP A 92 3.91 -7.52 4.12
C ASP A 92 3.65 -8.54 2.98
N GLU A 93 3.62 -9.81 3.37
CA GLU A 93 2.93 -10.87 2.66
C GLU A 93 1.53 -10.32 2.33
N VAL A 94 1.39 -9.86 1.09
CA VAL A 94 0.10 -9.59 0.50
C VAL A 94 -0.59 -10.96 0.46
N GLU A 95 -1.49 -11.21 1.41
CA GLU A 95 -2.49 -12.27 1.28
C GLU A 95 -3.30 -11.95 0.02
N SER A 96 -2.82 -12.46 -1.11
CA SER A 96 -3.61 -12.74 -2.28
C SER A 96 -4.73 -13.65 -1.82
N ASN A 97 -5.91 -13.08 -1.59
CA ASN A 97 -7.14 -13.85 -1.48
C ASN A 97 -7.46 -14.36 -2.90
N ASP A 98 -6.71 -15.37 -3.31
CA ASP A 98 -7.16 -16.36 -4.28
C ASP A 98 -8.06 -17.36 -3.52
N ASP A 99 -9.12 -17.82 -4.19
CA ASP A 99 -10.22 -18.68 -3.71
C ASP A 99 -11.32 -17.93 -2.91
N GLU A 100 -12.61 -17.93 -3.28
CA GLU A 100 -13.38 -18.99 -3.90
C GLU A 100 -14.69 -18.40 -4.45
N PHE A 101 -14.89 -18.41 -5.78
CA PHE A 101 -16.23 -18.20 -6.34
C PHE A 101 -17.09 -19.41 -5.96
N HIS A 102 -17.87 -19.31 -4.89
CA HIS A 102 -18.96 -20.25 -4.65
C HIS A 102 -19.96 -20.17 -5.81
N THR A 103 -19.80 -21.07 -6.79
CA THR A 103 -20.90 -21.42 -7.67
C THR A 103 -21.92 -22.19 -6.84
N PRO A 104 -23.20 -21.78 -6.82
CA PRO A 104 -24.21 -22.51 -6.06
C PRO A 104 -24.39 -23.92 -6.66
N PRO A 105 -24.69 -24.93 -5.84
CA PRO A 105 -24.97 -26.27 -6.34
C PRO A 105 -26.22 -26.23 -7.22
N ILE A 106 -26.04 -26.42 -8.54
CA ILE A 106 -27.15 -26.74 -9.44
C ILE A 106 -27.56 -28.18 -9.17
N SER A 107 -28.45 -28.34 -8.20
CA SER A 107 -29.24 -29.54 -8.00
C SER A 107 -30.44 -29.47 -8.93
N GLY A 108 -30.48 -30.30 -9.98
CA GLY A 108 -31.72 -30.52 -10.73
C GLY A 108 -31.54 -30.86 -12.21
N GLU A 109 -31.53 -32.17 -12.48
CA GLU A 109 -32.22 -32.83 -13.59
C GLU A 109 -31.98 -32.36 -15.04
N GLY A 110 -31.34 -33.24 -15.82
CA GLY A 110 -31.84 -33.63 -17.14
C GLY A 110 -31.41 -32.79 -18.35
N ILE A 111 -30.66 -33.43 -19.25
CA ILE A 111 -31.05 -33.73 -20.65
C ILE A 111 -29.78 -33.93 -21.50
N VAL A 112 -29.69 -35.13 -22.06
CA VAL A 112 -28.84 -35.53 -23.19
C VAL A 112 -29.25 -34.78 -24.45
N THR A 113 -28.29 -34.29 -25.25
CA THR A 113 -28.25 -34.39 -26.74
C THR A 113 -26.95 -33.75 -27.26
N ARG A 114 -26.01 -34.55 -27.78
CA ARG A 114 -25.76 -34.86 -29.21
C ARG A 114 -25.37 -33.66 -30.08
N SER A 115 -24.05 -33.43 -30.20
CA SER A 115 -23.30 -33.13 -31.44
C SER A 115 -21.87 -32.71 -31.03
N GLY A 116 -20.75 -33.35 -31.36
CA GLY A 116 -20.47 -34.51 -32.17
C GLY A 116 -18.97 -34.77 -32.09
N LYS A 117 -18.53 -35.63 -31.15
CA LYS A 117 -17.27 -36.39 -31.22
C LYS A 117 -17.18 -37.33 -30.02
N THR A 118 -17.64 -38.56 -30.19
CA THR A 118 -17.42 -39.64 -29.24
C THR A 118 -16.05 -40.24 -29.53
N LEU A 119 -15.10 -40.08 -28.61
CA LEU A 119 -13.83 -40.80 -28.63
C LEU A 119 -14.03 -42.11 -27.86
N PHE A 120 -13.92 -43.23 -28.56
CA PHE A 120 -13.91 -44.56 -27.96
C PHE A 120 -12.51 -44.85 -27.43
N PHE A 121 -12.39 -45.17 -26.14
CA PHE A 121 -11.25 -45.88 -25.59
C PHE A 121 -11.67 -47.33 -25.37
N ASN A 122 -11.17 -48.25 -26.20
CA ASN A 122 -11.25 -49.68 -25.91
C ASN A 122 -9.88 -50.13 -25.38
N THR A 123 -9.92 -50.73 -24.21
CA THR A 123 -8.80 -51.44 -23.58
C THR A 123 -9.05 -52.93 -23.79
N GLN A 124 -8.11 -53.57 -24.52
CA GLN A 124 -7.89 -55.00 -24.81
C GLN A 124 -9.05 -55.84 -25.33
#